data_AF-A0A9D5JJ74-F1
#
_entry.id   AF-A0A9D5JJ74-F1
#
_cell.length_a   1.000
_cell.length_b   1.000
_cell.length_c   1.000
_cell.angle_alpha   90.00
_cell.angle_beta   90.00
_cell.angle_gamma   90.00
#
_symmetry.space_group_name_H-M   'P 1'
#
loop_
_entity.id
_entity.type
_entity.pdbx_description
1 polymer ?
#
loop_
_entity_poly.entity_id
_entity_poly.type
_entity_poly.pdbx_seq_one_letter_code
_entity_poly.pdbx_strand_id
1 'polypeptide(L)'
;MIGNPPFGYRAWLALAFVNHAATFADYIGMILPMGFQSNGKGSPKFRVRGAQLLDTMSLPPNAFMSAEGKTVQVNALWQIWRRGVNNRPPLAACDDWIDIFTIDHRKERMCGHERVHEADWFLQRTFYGAPPTLVSDFSEVKYGCGYGIVLKKDEGQVTKALRDTDWVKHSNLAAHNCRHISMEHIRAALVEKGFVDET
;
A
#
# COMPACT_ATOMS: atom_id res chain seq x y z
N MET A 1 22.78 -14.64 0.97
CA MET A 1 23.07 -13.33 0.34
C MET A 1 22.58 -12.22 1.26
N ILE A 2 23.40 -11.20 1.52
CA ILE A 2 22.99 -10.01 2.27
C ILE A 2 23.33 -8.76 1.43
N GLY A 3 22.46 -7.76 1.37
CA GLY A 3 22.79 -6.53 0.63
C GLY A 3 21.80 -5.37 0.75
N ASN A 4 22.22 -4.20 0.28
CA ASN A 4 21.39 -3.01 0.11
C ASN A 4 21.39 -2.63 -1.37
N PRO A 5 20.56 -3.28 -2.21
CA PRO A 5 20.52 -2.97 -3.63
C PRO A 5 20.04 -1.54 -3.87
N PRO A 6 20.51 -0.87 -4.94
CA PRO A 6 19.94 0.40 -5.35
C PRO A 6 18.44 0.25 -5.61
N PHE A 7 17.63 1.16 -5.04
CA PHE A 7 16.17 1.01 -5.06
C PHE A 7 15.58 1.11 -6.47
N GLY A 8 16.08 2.06 -7.28
CA GLY A 8 15.62 2.31 -8.64
C GLY A 8 14.19 2.88 -8.71
N TYR A 9 13.78 3.25 -9.93
CA TYR A 9 12.44 3.79 -10.17
C TYR A 9 11.36 2.77 -9.80
N ARG A 10 10.44 3.14 -8.90
CA ARG A 10 9.35 2.28 -8.40
C ARG A 10 9.82 0.88 -7.94
N ALA A 11 10.96 0.82 -7.27
CA ALA A 11 11.55 -0.42 -6.72
C ALA A 11 11.95 -1.47 -7.77
N TRP A 12 11.98 -1.13 -9.07
CA TRP A 12 12.27 -2.09 -10.13
C TRP A 12 13.67 -2.69 -10.01
N LEU A 13 14.67 -1.87 -9.69
CA LEU A 13 16.04 -2.34 -9.61
C LEU A 13 16.24 -3.26 -8.39
N ALA A 14 15.74 -2.85 -7.21
CA ALA A 14 15.73 -3.71 -6.03
C ALA A 14 15.06 -5.07 -6.29
N LEU A 15 13.91 -5.10 -7.00
CA LEU A 15 13.26 -6.34 -7.41
C LEU A 15 14.14 -7.20 -8.32
N ALA A 16 14.83 -6.60 -9.29
CA ALA A 16 15.75 -7.32 -10.17
C ALA A 16 16.89 -7.97 -9.35
N PHE A 17 17.45 -7.26 -8.36
CA PHE A 17 18.48 -7.79 -7.47
C PHE A 17 18.00 -8.96 -6.62
N VAL A 18 16.80 -8.86 -6.01
CA VAL A 18 16.23 -9.96 -5.22
C VAL A 18 16.01 -11.19 -6.10
N ASN A 19 15.45 -11.01 -7.30
CA ASN A 19 15.23 -12.10 -8.25
C ASN A 19 16.54 -12.75 -8.73
N HIS A 20 17.57 -11.93 -8.97
CA HIS A 20 18.89 -12.47 -9.32
C HIS A 20 19.50 -13.25 -8.16
N ALA A 21 19.44 -12.72 -6.92
CA ALA A 21 19.92 -13.42 -5.75
C ALA A 21 19.21 -14.76 -5.51
N ALA A 22 17.92 -14.84 -5.82
CA ALA A 22 17.13 -16.08 -5.71
C ALA A 22 17.59 -17.19 -6.68
N THR A 23 18.40 -16.87 -7.70
CA THR A 23 18.94 -17.91 -8.60
C THR A 23 20.02 -18.77 -7.94
N PHE A 24 20.74 -18.25 -6.95
CA PHE A 24 21.88 -18.94 -6.34
C PHE A 24 21.82 -19.04 -4.82
N ALA A 25 21.12 -18.15 -4.12
CA ALA A 25 21.10 -18.12 -2.65
C ALA A 25 19.93 -18.90 -2.04
N ASP A 26 20.20 -19.64 -0.95
CA ASP A 26 19.14 -20.28 -0.16
C ASP A 26 18.40 -19.31 0.75
N TYR A 27 19.10 -18.26 1.23
CA TYR A 27 18.54 -17.17 2.02
C TYR A 27 19.02 -15.82 1.51
N ILE A 28 18.12 -14.83 1.51
CA ILE A 28 18.36 -13.46 1.05
C ILE A 28 17.89 -12.50 2.14
N GLY A 29 18.81 -11.72 2.72
CA GLY A 29 18.50 -10.60 3.60
C GLY A 29 18.80 -9.28 2.88
N MET A 30 17.80 -8.44 2.63
CA MET A 30 18.04 -7.19 1.91
C MET A 30 17.34 -5.99 2.52
N ILE A 31 18.02 -4.84 2.45
CA ILE A 31 17.40 -3.53 2.63
C ILE A 31 16.65 -3.18 1.34
N LEU A 32 15.34 -3.03 1.43
CA LEU A 32 14.44 -2.87 0.29
C LEU A 32 13.57 -1.61 0.46
N PRO A 33 13.15 -0.96 -0.64
CA PRO A 33 12.29 0.20 -0.57
C PRO A 33 10.91 -0.15 -0.01
N MET A 34 10.26 0.83 0.63
CA MET A 34 8.93 0.71 1.23
C MET A 34 7.85 0.11 0.31
N GLY A 35 8.02 0.15 -1.01
CA GLY A 35 7.12 -0.51 -1.96
C GLY A 35 6.96 -2.02 -1.70
N PHE A 36 7.95 -2.68 -1.11
CA PHE A 36 7.90 -4.10 -0.75
C PHE A 36 7.00 -4.44 0.44
N GLN A 37 6.46 -3.46 1.18
CA GLN A 37 5.45 -3.75 2.21
C GLN A 37 4.06 -3.98 1.58
N SER A 38 3.79 -3.36 0.41
CA SER A 38 2.45 -3.22 -0.14
C SER A 38 1.79 -4.56 -0.47
N ASN A 39 0.49 -4.66 -0.16
CA ASN A 39 -0.38 -5.77 -0.60
C ASN A 39 -1.15 -5.48 -1.90
N GLY A 40 -1.01 -4.26 -2.43
CA GLY A 40 -1.72 -3.80 -3.62
C GLY A 40 -1.29 -4.47 -4.91
N LYS A 41 -2.14 -4.33 -5.93
CA LYS A 41 -1.82 -4.72 -7.32
C LYS A 41 -0.51 -4.07 -7.77
N GLY A 42 0.40 -4.88 -8.32
CA GLY A 42 1.71 -4.42 -8.81
C GLY A 42 2.79 -4.29 -7.73
N SER A 43 2.53 -4.70 -6.48
CA SER A 43 3.55 -4.73 -5.43
C SER A 43 4.80 -5.49 -5.88
N PRO A 44 6.03 -4.94 -5.72
CA PRO A 44 7.26 -5.67 -5.98
C PRO A 44 7.37 -6.94 -5.10
N LYS A 45 6.78 -6.94 -3.90
CA LYS A 45 6.78 -8.08 -2.99
C LYS A 45 6.28 -9.36 -3.68
N PHE A 46 5.13 -9.29 -4.34
CA PHE A 46 4.53 -10.45 -5.01
C PHE A 46 5.11 -10.73 -6.40
N ARG A 47 6.07 -9.93 -6.87
CA ARG A 47 6.79 -10.14 -8.13
C ARG A 47 8.15 -10.82 -7.93
N VAL A 48 8.55 -11.07 -6.68
CA VAL A 48 9.73 -11.87 -6.36
C VAL A 48 9.48 -13.32 -6.78
N ARG A 49 10.44 -13.90 -7.51
CA ARG A 49 10.41 -15.26 -8.06
C ARG A 49 11.54 -16.07 -7.44
N GLY A 50 11.28 -17.36 -7.20
CA GLY A 50 12.28 -18.29 -6.65
C GLY A 50 12.60 -18.09 -5.16
N ALA A 51 11.96 -17.13 -4.49
CA ALA A 51 12.12 -16.92 -3.05
C ALA A 51 10.78 -16.57 -2.38
N GLN A 52 10.54 -17.15 -1.21
CA GLN A 52 9.41 -16.90 -0.33
C GLN A 52 9.80 -15.91 0.76
N LEU A 53 8.96 -14.89 1.00
CA LEU A 53 9.14 -13.95 2.11
C LEU A 53 8.96 -14.68 3.44
N LEU A 54 9.93 -14.51 4.35
CA LEU A 54 9.87 -15.03 5.72
C LEU A 54 9.53 -13.93 6.72
N ASP A 55 10.16 -12.77 6.59
CA ASP A 55 9.99 -11.70 7.57
C ASP A 55 10.22 -10.31 6.96
N THR A 56 9.61 -9.30 7.57
CA THR A 56 9.73 -7.89 7.20
C THR A 56 9.82 -7.03 8.44
N MET A 57 10.85 -6.19 8.51
CA MET A 57 11.08 -5.23 9.57
C MET A 57 11.26 -3.83 8.98
N SER A 58 10.63 -2.83 9.57
CA SER A 58 10.91 -1.42 9.23
C SER A 58 12.29 -1.04 9.77
N LEU A 59 13.12 -0.40 8.94
CA LEU A 59 14.37 0.15 9.43
C LEU A 59 14.11 1.30 10.41
N PRO A 60 14.99 1.50 11.40
CA PRO A 60 14.88 2.65 12.29
C PRO A 60 15.02 3.97 11.50
N PRO A 61 14.47 5.07 12.03
CA PRO A 61 14.73 6.40 11.47
C PRO A 61 16.24 6.66 11.36
N ASN A 62 16.62 7.49 10.39
CA ASN A 62 18.02 7.92 10.21
C ASN A 62 19.01 6.77 9.89
N ALA A 63 18.52 5.67 9.31
CA ALA A 63 19.35 4.51 8.93
C ALA A 63 20.30 4.75 7.73
N PHE A 64 20.19 5.88 7.04
CA PHE A 64 20.98 6.19 5.85
C PHE A 64 21.81 7.46 6.04
N MET A 65 23.00 7.45 5.44
CA MET A 65 23.93 8.60 5.41
C MET A 65 24.32 8.89 3.96
N SER A 66 24.49 10.18 3.64
CA SER A 66 25.04 10.63 2.36
C SER A 66 26.55 10.38 2.31
N ALA A 67 27.16 10.55 1.13
CA ALA A 67 28.60 10.45 0.97
C ALA A 67 29.37 11.47 1.82
N GLU A 68 28.73 12.60 2.15
CA GLU A 68 29.26 13.68 3.00
C GLU A 68 29.00 13.41 4.50
N GLY A 69 28.48 12.25 4.87
CA GLY A 69 28.23 11.86 6.26
C GLY A 69 26.99 12.49 6.89
N LYS A 70 26.10 13.10 6.10
CA LYS A 70 24.83 13.65 6.62
C LYS A 70 23.74 12.60 6.63
N THR A 71 22.96 12.56 7.69
CA THR A 71 21.78 11.70 7.75
C THR A 71 20.81 12.03 6.62
N VAL A 72 20.36 11.00 5.91
CA VAL A 72 19.33 11.11 4.88
C VAL A 72 18.07 10.43 5.38
N GLN A 73 16.95 11.16 5.37
CA GLN A 73 15.66 10.55 5.64
C GLN A 73 15.21 9.75 4.42
N VAL A 74 15.37 8.43 4.52
CA VAL A 74 14.68 7.46 3.65
C VAL A 74 14.13 6.33 4.52
N ASN A 75 12.81 6.12 4.47
CA ASN A 75 12.22 4.91 5.04
C ASN A 75 12.51 3.70 4.13
N ALA A 76 12.89 2.58 4.73
CA ALA A 76 13.13 1.32 4.05
C ALA A 76 12.82 0.13 4.96
N LEU A 77 12.87 -1.06 4.38
CA LEU A 77 12.55 -2.32 5.04
C LEU A 77 13.80 -3.20 5.06
N TRP A 78 14.00 -3.96 6.13
CA TRP A 78 14.78 -5.18 6.09
C TRP A 78 13.85 -6.35 5.81
N GLN A 79 14.12 -7.14 4.77
CA GLN A 79 13.33 -8.34 4.49
C GLN A 79 14.22 -9.58 4.37
N ILE A 80 13.71 -10.68 4.91
CA ILE A 80 14.34 -11.99 4.84
C ILE A 80 13.51 -12.88 3.92
N TRP A 81 14.16 -13.51 2.96
CA TRP A 81 13.57 -14.44 2.01
C TRP A 81 14.32 -15.77 2.04
N ARG A 82 13.61 -16.88 1.82
CA ARG A 82 14.20 -18.20 1.58
C ARG A 82 13.92 -18.68 0.17
N ARG A 83 14.75 -19.53 -0.40
CA ARG A 83 14.46 -20.22 -1.67
C ARG A 83 13.09 -20.90 -1.59
N GLY A 84 12.24 -20.68 -2.59
CA GLY A 84 10.89 -21.24 -2.61
C GLY A 84 9.90 -20.49 -3.49
N VAL A 85 8.61 -20.78 -3.29
CA VAL A 85 7.51 -20.17 -4.04
C VAL A 85 6.93 -19.00 -3.25
N ASN A 86 6.82 -17.86 -3.91
CA ASN A 86 6.22 -16.66 -3.35
C ASN A 86 4.71 -16.66 -3.60
N ASN A 87 3.93 -17.11 -2.62
CA ASN A 87 2.48 -17.14 -2.76
C ASN A 87 1.87 -15.81 -2.29
N ARG A 88 0.99 -15.25 -3.11
CA ARG A 88 0.08 -14.19 -2.66
C ARG A 88 -1.08 -14.89 -1.94
N PRO A 89 -1.29 -14.64 -0.63
CA PRO A 89 -2.43 -15.23 0.07
C PRO A 89 -3.73 -14.74 -0.59
N PRO A 90 -4.77 -15.60 -0.68
CA PRO A 90 -6.08 -15.15 -1.08
C PRO A 90 -6.56 -14.08 -0.09
N LEU A 91 -7.14 -13.01 -0.62
CA LEU A 91 -7.78 -11.98 0.19
C LEU A 91 -9.28 -12.25 0.14
N ALA A 92 -9.93 -12.20 1.31
CA ALA A 92 -11.38 -12.17 1.35
C ALA A 92 -11.88 -10.93 0.60
N ALA A 93 -12.95 -11.11 -0.16
CA ALA A 93 -13.56 -10.04 -0.94
C ALA A 93 -14.69 -9.38 -0.14
N CYS A 94 -14.98 -8.14 -0.49
CA CYS A 94 -16.09 -7.36 0.05
C CYS A 94 -16.80 -6.61 -1.10
N ASP A 95 -16.77 -7.19 -2.30
CA ASP A 95 -17.31 -6.60 -3.52
C ASP A 95 -18.84 -6.53 -3.52
N ASP A 96 -19.51 -7.35 -2.70
CA ASP A 96 -20.95 -7.26 -2.46
C ASP A 96 -21.34 -6.04 -1.63
N TRP A 97 -20.39 -5.51 -0.85
CA TRP A 97 -20.63 -4.45 0.12
C TRP A 97 -20.33 -3.06 -0.44
N ILE A 98 -19.30 -2.96 -1.28
CA ILE A 98 -18.86 -1.69 -1.86
C ILE A 98 -18.33 -1.82 -3.29
N ASP A 99 -18.38 -0.72 -4.05
CA ASP A 99 -17.48 -0.48 -5.17
C ASP A 99 -16.48 0.63 -4.80
N ILE A 100 -15.24 0.51 -5.26
CA ILE A 100 -14.20 1.53 -5.04
C ILE A 100 -13.51 1.83 -6.36
N PHE A 101 -13.37 3.11 -6.66
CA PHE A 101 -12.60 3.59 -7.81
C PHE A 101 -11.69 4.74 -7.42
N THR A 102 -10.62 4.91 -8.20
CA THR A 102 -9.67 6.02 -8.00
C THR A 102 -10.20 7.26 -8.69
N ILE A 103 -10.11 8.40 -8.01
CA ILE A 103 -10.34 9.72 -8.59
C ILE A 103 -9.03 10.49 -8.45
N ASP A 104 -8.55 11.02 -9.57
CA ASP A 104 -7.31 11.81 -9.63
C ASP A 104 -7.55 12.99 -10.57
N HIS A 105 -7.36 14.21 -10.06
CA HIS A 105 -7.48 15.46 -10.83
C HIS A 105 -6.11 16.01 -11.27
N ARG A 106 -5.02 15.30 -10.97
CA ARG A 106 -3.69 15.75 -11.40
C ARG A 106 -3.52 15.49 -12.89
N LYS A 107 -3.00 16.49 -13.61
CA LYS A 107 -2.93 16.50 -15.09
C LYS A 107 -2.26 15.25 -15.66
N GLU A 108 -1.27 14.70 -14.97
CA GLU A 108 -0.51 13.53 -15.38
C GLU A 108 -1.28 12.20 -15.28
N ARG A 109 -2.40 12.16 -14.55
CA ARG A 109 -3.14 10.93 -14.23
C ARG A 109 -4.65 11.11 -14.09
N MET A 110 -5.21 12.10 -14.79
CA MET A 110 -6.65 12.35 -14.68
C MET A 110 -7.48 11.09 -14.93
N CYS A 111 -8.32 10.71 -13.96
CA CYS A 111 -9.18 9.53 -14.03
C CYS A 111 -10.34 9.62 -13.03
N GLY A 112 -11.44 8.92 -13.34
CA GLY A 112 -12.57 8.71 -12.43
C GLY A 112 -13.42 9.94 -12.17
N HIS A 113 -13.17 11.07 -12.86
CA HIS A 113 -13.90 12.31 -12.66
C HIS A 113 -15.36 12.18 -13.11
N GLU A 114 -15.60 11.35 -14.10
CA GLU A 114 -16.90 11.04 -14.66
C GLU A 114 -17.78 10.29 -13.67
N ARG A 115 -17.18 9.53 -12.74
CA ARG A 115 -17.88 8.73 -11.73
C ARG A 115 -18.04 9.42 -10.38
N VAL A 116 -17.56 10.66 -10.21
CA VAL A 116 -17.61 11.38 -8.92
C VAL A 116 -19.03 11.41 -8.35
N HIS A 117 -20.04 11.60 -9.20
CA HIS A 117 -21.44 11.67 -8.82
C HIS A 117 -22.04 10.32 -8.36
N GLU A 118 -21.35 9.20 -8.60
CA GLU A 118 -21.78 7.86 -8.16
C GLU A 118 -21.37 7.55 -6.71
N ALA A 119 -20.38 8.27 -6.17
CA ALA A 119 -19.81 7.96 -4.86
C ALA A 119 -20.63 8.55 -3.71
N ASP A 120 -20.93 7.71 -2.72
CA ASP A 120 -21.54 8.13 -1.45
C ASP A 120 -20.53 8.81 -0.54
N TRP A 121 -19.28 8.34 -0.59
CA TRP A 121 -18.18 8.85 0.24
C TRP A 121 -16.88 8.91 -0.53
N PHE A 122 -16.03 9.85 -0.10
CA PHE A 122 -14.66 9.96 -0.57
C PHE A 122 -13.67 9.77 0.55
N LEU A 123 -12.53 9.16 0.21
CA LEU A 123 -11.41 8.98 1.12
C LEU A 123 -10.11 9.43 0.46
N GLN A 124 -9.39 10.32 1.14
CA GLN A 124 -8.10 10.82 0.69
C GLN A 124 -7.04 9.72 0.67
N ARG A 125 -6.24 9.68 -0.40
CA ARG A 125 -5.24 8.61 -0.60
C ARG A 125 -3.97 8.78 0.21
N THR A 126 -3.48 10.01 0.36
CA THR A 126 -2.14 10.30 0.94
C THR A 126 -2.25 11.24 2.11
N PHE A 127 -1.60 10.97 3.24
CA PHE A 127 -1.57 11.87 4.40
C PHE A 127 -0.19 11.86 5.09
N TYR A 128 0.15 12.90 5.86
CA TYR A 128 1.46 13.02 6.53
C TYR A 128 1.37 13.01 8.07
N GLY A 129 0.24 13.45 8.61
CA GLY A 129 0.01 13.56 10.05
C GLY A 129 -1.32 12.90 10.42
N ALA A 130 -2.33 13.72 10.67
CA ALA A 130 -3.67 13.23 10.97
C ALA A 130 -4.19 12.34 9.82
N PRO A 131 -4.74 11.14 10.13
CA PRO A 131 -5.41 10.32 9.13
C PRO A 131 -6.61 11.08 8.55
N PRO A 132 -6.98 10.79 7.29
CA PRO A 132 -8.14 11.42 6.68
C PRO A 132 -9.44 10.89 7.28
N THR A 133 -10.49 11.70 7.20
CA THR A 133 -11.87 11.30 7.48
C THR A 133 -12.61 11.03 6.17
N LEU A 134 -13.74 10.33 6.25
CA LEU A 134 -14.68 10.26 5.13
C LEU A 134 -15.31 11.64 4.91
N VAL A 135 -15.45 12.03 3.65
CA VAL A 135 -16.08 13.28 3.23
C VAL A 135 -17.12 12.98 2.15
N SER A 136 -18.18 13.79 2.06
CA SER A 136 -19.25 13.61 1.07
C SER A 136 -19.00 14.38 -0.22
N ASP A 137 -18.02 15.28 -0.25
CA ASP A 137 -17.65 16.05 -1.44
C ASP A 137 -16.17 15.84 -1.76
N PHE A 138 -15.86 15.53 -3.03
CA PHE A 138 -14.49 15.30 -3.46
C PHE A 138 -13.61 16.56 -3.35
N SER A 139 -14.19 17.75 -3.36
CA SER A 139 -13.46 19.01 -3.15
C SER A 139 -12.80 19.10 -1.77
N GLU A 140 -13.27 18.32 -0.78
CA GLU A 140 -12.68 18.20 0.54
C GLU A 140 -11.45 17.26 0.56
N VAL A 141 -11.25 16.47 -0.49
CA VAL A 141 -10.09 15.57 -0.62
C VAL A 141 -8.83 16.35 -0.95
N LYS A 142 -7.84 16.32 -0.05
CA LYS A 142 -6.57 17.02 -0.28
C LYS A 142 -5.73 16.34 -1.36
N TYR A 143 -4.86 17.13 -1.98
CA TYR A 143 -3.90 16.71 -3.00
C TYR A 143 -4.52 16.20 -4.31
N GLY A 144 -5.84 16.40 -4.50
CA GLY A 144 -6.55 16.10 -5.75
C GLY A 144 -6.54 14.62 -6.13
N CYS A 145 -6.31 13.71 -5.18
CA CYS A 145 -6.32 12.27 -5.42
C CYS A 145 -6.85 11.50 -4.22
N GLY A 146 -7.86 10.68 -4.48
CA GLY A 146 -8.56 9.88 -3.48
C GLY A 146 -9.30 8.71 -4.09
N TYR A 147 -10.23 8.18 -3.31
CA TYR A 147 -11.10 7.08 -3.69
C TYR A 147 -12.55 7.54 -3.59
N GLY A 148 -13.34 7.27 -4.62
CA GLY A 148 -14.79 7.25 -4.53
C GLY A 148 -15.23 5.88 -4.04
N ILE A 149 -16.16 5.86 -3.08
CA ILE A 149 -16.71 4.64 -2.48
C ILE A 149 -18.22 4.67 -2.70
N VAL A 150 -18.73 3.63 -3.38
CA VAL A 150 -20.16 3.38 -3.57
C VAL A 150 -20.57 2.28 -2.61
N LEU A 151 -21.59 2.50 -1.80
CA LEU A 151 -22.15 1.54 -0.87
C LEU A 151 -23.19 0.68 -1.59
N LYS A 152 -23.19 -0.63 -1.32
CA LYS A 152 -24.12 -1.58 -1.97
C LYS A 152 -25.05 -2.29 -0.98
N LYS A 153 -24.58 -2.52 0.26
CA LYS A 153 -25.32 -3.21 1.33
C LYS A 153 -25.09 -2.50 2.67
N ASP A 154 -26.11 -2.51 3.53
CA ASP A 154 -26.09 -1.95 4.89
C ASP A 154 -25.31 -0.64 5.05
N GLU A 155 -25.69 0.37 4.26
CA GLU A 155 -24.98 1.65 4.12
C GLU A 155 -24.59 2.28 5.46
N GLY A 156 -25.49 2.24 6.45
CA GLY A 156 -25.25 2.77 7.79
C GLY A 156 -24.13 2.03 8.54
N GLN A 157 -24.09 0.70 8.46
CA GLN A 157 -23.06 -0.10 9.12
C GLN A 157 -21.72 0.04 8.41
N VAL A 158 -21.70 0.00 7.07
CA VAL A 158 -20.48 0.18 6.28
C VAL A 158 -19.89 1.58 6.47
N THR A 159 -20.73 2.63 6.45
CA THR A 159 -20.28 4.00 6.72
C THR A 159 -19.66 4.12 8.11
N LYS A 160 -20.32 3.55 9.14
CA LYS A 160 -19.78 3.53 10.50
C LYS A 160 -18.43 2.80 10.55
N ALA A 161 -18.34 1.64 9.91
CA ALA A 161 -17.12 0.85 9.84
C ALA A 161 -15.95 1.63 9.23
N LEU A 162 -16.19 2.33 8.11
CA LEU A 162 -15.20 3.18 7.44
C LEU A 162 -14.77 4.38 8.29
N ARG A 163 -15.71 5.04 8.99
CA ARG A 163 -15.41 6.16 9.89
C ARG A 163 -14.61 5.72 11.12
N ASP A 164 -14.93 4.55 11.66
CA ASP A 164 -14.26 3.97 12.83
C ASP A 164 -12.97 3.22 12.45
N THR A 165 -12.47 3.37 11.22
CA THR A 165 -11.23 2.71 10.78
C THR A 165 -10.01 3.51 11.18
N ASP A 166 -9.03 2.85 11.81
CA ASP A 166 -7.70 3.42 12.02
C ASP A 166 -6.90 3.41 10.71
N TRP A 167 -6.94 4.52 9.98
CA TRP A 167 -6.20 4.65 8.72
C TRP A 167 -4.67 4.71 8.90
N VAL A 168 -4.15 4.92 10.12
CA VAL A 168 -2.72 4.77 10.40
C VAL A 168 -2.34 3.30 10.37
N LYS A 169 -3.17 2.42 10.95
CA LYS A 169 -3.04 0.96 10.81
C LYS A 169 -3.29 0.51 9.36
N HIS A 170 -4.31 1.04 8.70
CA HIS A 170 -4.70 0.70 7.33
C HIS A 170 -4.04 1.61 6.27
N SER A 171 -2.71 1.76 6.34
CA SER A 171 -1.92 2.48 5.34
C SER A 171 -0.48 1.98 5.28
N ASN A 172 0.21 2.29 4.18
CA ASN A 172 1.63 2.02 4.02
C ASN A 172 2.44 3.30 4.18
N LEU A 173 3.52 3.25 4.98
CA LEU A 173 4.47 4.34 5.10
C LEU A 173 5.35 4.41 3.85
N ALA A 174 5.44 5.58 3.22
CA ALA A 174 6.28 5.83 2.06
C ALA A 174 7.71 6.21 2.45
N ALA A 175 8.59 6.29 1.45
CA ALA A 175 9.99 6.67 1.64
C ALA A 175 10.18 8.04 2.32
N HIS A 176 9.26 8.98 2.12
CA HIS A 176 9.34 10.37 2.58
C HIS A 176 8.28 10.71 3.65
N ASN A 177 8.05 9.80 4.59
CA ASN A 177 7.15 9.96 5.75
C ASN A 177 5.67 10.23 5.49
N CYS A 178 5.21 10.32 4.23
CA CYS A 178 3.77 10.23 3.96
C CYS A 178 3.28 8.79 4.09
N ARG A 179 1.99 8.64 4.32
CA ARG A 179 1.26 7.38 4.33
C ARG A 179 0.31 7.32 3.15
N HIS A 180 0.18 6.13 2.59
CA HIS A 180 -0.72 5.86 1.48
C HIS A 180 -1.76 4.82 1.86
N ILE A 181 -3.02 5.23 1.79
CA ILE A 181 -4.18 4.34 1.77
C ILE A 181 -4.31 3.80 0.33
N SER A 182 -4.73 2.55 0.21
CA SER A 182 -4.98 1.89 -1.07
C SER A 182 -6.35 1.25 -1.02
N MET A 183 -6.93 0.91 -2.18
CA MET A 183 -8.20 0.18 -2.22
C MET A 183 -8.12 -1.10 -1.39
N GLU A 184 -6.97 -1.80 -1.38
CA GLU A 184 -6.83 -3.01 -0.56
C GLU A 184 -6.81 -2.72 0.93
N HIS A 185 -6.38 -1.53 1.36
CA HIS A 185 -6.46 -1.16 2.77
C HIS A 185 -7.90 -0.89 3.19
N ILE A 186 -8.69 -0.25 2.31
CA ILE A 186 -10.13 -0.01 2.54
C ILE A 186 -10.87 -1.34 2.62
N ARG A 187 -10.62 -2.24 1.66
CA ARG A 187 -11.20 -3.58 1.65
C ARG A 187 -10.80 -4.40 2.87
N ALA A 188 -9.51 -4.40 3.21
CA ALA A 188 -9.03 -5.09 4.40
C ALA A 188 -9.68 -4.56 5.69
N ALA A 189 -9.87 -3.24 5.82
CA ALA A 189 -10.53 -2.65 6.98
C ALA A 189 -12.00 -3.12 7.14
N LEU A 190 -12.72 -3.28 6.02
CA LEU A 190 -14.08 -3.80 6.02
C LEU A 190 -14.12 -5.30 6.32
N VAL A 191 -13.27 -6.09 5.67
CA VAL A 191 -13.14 -7.53 5.92
C VAL A 191 -12.81 -7.80 7.40
N GLU A 192 -11.89 -7.04 8.01
CA GLU A 192 -11.56 -7.15 9.43
C GLU A 192 -12.74 -6.86 10.36
N LYS A 193 -13.73 -6.10 9.88
CA LYS A 193 -14.97 -5.77 10.61
C LYS A 193 -16.14 -6.70 10.25
N GLY A 194 -15.90 -7.75 9.47
CA GLY A 194 -16.88 -8.79 9.14
C GLY A 194 -17.66 -8.58 7.84
N PHE A 195 -17.37 -7.52 7.08
CA PHE A 195 -18.00 -7.28 5.77
C PHE A 195 -17.28 -8.11 4.71
N VAL A 196 -17.71 -9.36 4.55
CA VAL A 196 -17.13 -10.34 3.62
C VAL A 196 -18.24 -10.81 2.66
N ASP A 197 -17.87 -11.08 1.42
CA ASP A 197 -18.81 -11.62 0.43
C ASP A 197 -19.29 -13.02 0.85
N GLU A 198 -20.56 -13.32 0.61
CA GLU A 198 -21.10 -14.66 0.80
C GLU A 198 -20.49 -15.61 -0.25
N THR A 199 -20.14 -16.83 0.18
CA THR A 199 -19.45 -17.82 -0.66
C THR A 199 -20.41 -18.73 -1.41
#